data_AF-A0A849HMR8-F1
#
_entry.id   AF-A0A849HMR8-F1
#
_cell.length_a   1.000
_cell.length_b   1.000
_cell.length_c   1.000
_cell.angle_alpha   90.00
_cell.angle_beta   90.00
_cell.angle_gamma   90.00
#
_symmetry.space_group_name_H-M   'P 1'
#
loop_
_entity.id
_entity.type
_entity.pdbx_description
1 polymer ?
#
loop_
_entity_poly.entity_id
_entity_poly.type
_entity_poly.pdbx_seq_one_letter_code
_entity_poly.pdbx_strand_id
1 'polypeptide(L)'
;MPTPHHPPAAVRRTLRKLGLDIRDARRRRRLPMAVVAERAFTSRSTLQRVEAGDANVGIGIYAAVLQALGLLDDLGNIADIGRDSVGQALSSAALPRRVRMKRAPEPANHA
;
A
#
# COMPACT_ATOMS: atom_id res chain seq x y z
N MET A 1 -3.89 -1.14 -29.27
CA MET A 1 -3.70 -2.28 -28.34
C MET A 1 -3.08 -1.76 -27.05
N PRO A 2 -3.49 -2.21 -25.86
CA PRO A 2 -2.73 -1.94 -24.66
C PRO A 2 -1.34 -2.57 -24.81
N THR A 3 -0.29 -1.82 -24.49
CA THR A 3 1.09 -2.33 -24.50
C THR A 3 1.19 -3.44 -23.44
N PRO A 4 1.74 -4.63 -23.78
CA PRO A 4 1.93 -5.68 -22.79
C PRO A 4 2.88 -5.16 -21.72
N HIS A 5 2.36 -5.01 -20.50
CA HIS A 5 3.12 -4.50 -19.39
C HIS A 5 4.07 -5.60 -18.90
N HIS A 6 5.35 -5.49 -19.25
CA HIS A 6 6.40 -6.40 -18.80
C HIS A 6 7.12 -5.79 -17.60
N PRO A 7 6.68 -6.09 -16.36
CA PRO A 7 7.32 -5.51 -15.18
C PRO A 7 8.78 -5.96 -15.07
N PRO A 8 9.69 -5.06 -14.65
CA PRO A 8 11.08 -5.39 -14.35
C PRO A 8 11.20 -6.56 -13.37
N ALA A 9 12.35 -7.24 -13.39
CA ALA A 9 12.59 -8.41 -12.54
C ALA A 9 12.38 -8.12 -11.04
N ALA A 10 12.74 -6.91 -10.58
CA ALA A 10 12.52 -6.48 -9.20
C ALA A 10 11.02 -6.45 -8.86
N VAL A 11 10.20 -5.84 -9.71
CA VAL A 11 8.74 -5.76 -9.53
C VAL A 11 8.13 -7.16 -9.48
N ARG A 12 8.51 -8.05 -10.41
CA ARG A 12 8.05 -9.45 -10.42
C ARG A 12 8.42 -10.20 -9.14
N ARG A 13 9.63 -9.99 -8.62
CA ARG A 13 10.09 -10.60 -7.37
C ARG A 13 9.26 -10.13 -6.18
N THR A 14 9.00 -8.83 -6.09
CA THR A 14 8.17 -8.25 -5.03
C THR A 14 6.74 -8.77 -5.09
N LEU A 15 6.12 -8.82 -6.26
CA LEU A 15 4.77 -9.37 -6.42
C LEU A 15 4.71 -10.87 -6.08
N ARG A 16 5.73 -11.65 -6.47
CA ARG A 16 5.82 -13.06 -6.08
C ARG A 16 5.93 -13.24 -4.57
N LYS A 17 6.73 -12.40 -3.89
CA LYS A 17 6.80 -12.39 -2.41
C LYS A 17 5.41 -12.10 -1.82
N LEU A 18 4.75 -11.05 -2.29
CA LEU A 18 3.40 -10.69 -1.84
C LEU A 18 2.40 -11.85 -2.02
N GLY A 19 2.41 -12.50 -3.19
CA GLY A 19 1.55 -13.67 -3.45
C GLY A 19 1.82 -14.84 -2.50
N LEU A 20 3.10 -15.11 -2.19
CA LEU A 20 3.50 -16.12 -1.21
C LEU A 20 3.03 -15.76 0.20
N ASP A 21 3.18 -14.49 0.61
CA ASP A 21 2.72 -13.99 1.91
C ASP A 21 1.18 -14.12 2.03
N ILE A 22 0.43 -13.81 0.97
CA ILE A 22 -1.03 -14.01 0.90
C ILE A 22 -1.40 -15.49 1.06
N ARG A 23 -0.69 -16.39 0.34
CA ARG A 23 -0.91 -17.83 0.42
C ARG A 23 -0.65 -18.36 1.83
N ASP A 24 0.43 -17.92 2.46
CA ASP A 24 0.77 -18.31 3.82
C ASP A 24 -0.26 -17.78 4.82
N ALA A 25 -0.68 -16.53 4.67
CA ALA A 25 -1.71 -15.92 5.51
C ALA A 25 -3.05 -16.66 5.39
N ARG A 26 -3.43 -17.12 4.18
CA ARG A 26 -4.59 -18.00 3.99
C ARG A 26 -4.41 -19.35 4.70
N ARG A 27 -3.26 -19.99 4.53
CA ARG A 27 -2.96 -21.32 5.13
C ARG A 27 -2.93 -21.28 6.65
N ARG A 28 -2.30 -20.26 7.26
CA ARG A 28 -2.26 -20.06 8.72
C ARG A 28 -3.65 -19.89 9.31
N ARG A 29 -4.57 -19.27 8.57
CA ARG A 29 -5.99 -19.14 8.93
C ARG A 29 -6.85 -20.37 8.59
N ARG A 30 -6.24 -21.43 8.05
CA ARG A 30 -6.91 -22.69 7.64
C ARG A 30 -8.07 -22.47 6.66
N LEU A 31 -7.96 -21.45 5.81
CA LEU A 31 -9.01 -21.12 4.84
C LEU A 31 -8.79 -21.85 3.51
N PRO A 32 -9.78 -22.61 3.02
CA PRO A 32 -9.74 -23.17 1.67
C PRO A 32 -9.70 -22.06 0.61
N MET A 33 -9.08 -22.35 -0.53
CA MET A 33 -8.98 -21.41 -1.64
C MET A 33 -10.37 -21.00 -2.16
N ALA A 34 -11.33 -21.93 -2.19
CA ALA A 34 -12.71 -21.65 -2.59
C ALA A 34 -13.37 -20.56 -1.72
N VAL A 35 -13.22 -20.67 -0.40
CA VAL A 35 -13.82 -19.75 0.58
C VAL A 35 -13.26 -18.34 0.41
N VAL A 36 -11.94 -18.20 0.24
CA VAL A 36 -11.31 -16.87 0.05
C VAL A 36 -11.69 -16.28 -1.30
N ALA A 37 -11.73 -17.10 -2.35
CA ALA A 37 -12.15 -16.64 -3.67
C ALA A 37 -13.59 -16.11 -3.66
N GLU A 38 -14.50 -16.84 -3.01
CA GLU A 38 -15.90 -16.42 -2.84
C GLU A 38 -16.01 -15.10 -2.07
N ARG A 39 -15.33 -14.97 -0.92
CA ARG A 39 -15.31 -13.74 -0.12
C ARG A 39 -14.70 -12.54 -0.86
N ALA A 40 -13.77 -12.80 -1.77
CA ALA A 40 -13.15 -11.78 -2.61
C ALA A 40 -13.90 -11.55 -3.94
N PHE A 41 -15.09 -12.13 -4.10
CA PHE A 41 -15.91 -12.06 -5.32
C PHE A 41 -15.12 -12.41 -6.59
N THR A 42 -14.32 -13.47 -6.52
CA THR A 42 -13.45 -13.93 -7.61
C THR A 42 -13.46 -15.46 -7.75
N SER A 43 -12.72 -15.98 -8.72
CA SER A 43 -12.61 -17.41 -8.98
C SER A 43 -11.39 -18.04 -8.29
N ARG A 44 -11.42 -19.36 -8.11
CA ARG A 44 -10.27 -20.13 -7.61
C ARG A 44 -9.02 -19.95 -8.50
N SER A 45 -9.20 -19.91 -9.82
CA SER A 45 -8.09 -19.71 -10.76
C SER A 45 -7.48 -18.31 -10.64
N THR A 46 -8.30 -17.28 -10.42
CA THR A 46 -7.81 -15.93 -10.17
C THR A 46 -7.07 -15.84 -8.84
N LEU A 47 -7.59 -16.43 -7.76
CA LEU A 47 -6.88 -16.47 -6.48
C LEU A 47 -5.54 -17.22 -6.60
N GLN A 48 -5.46 -18.28 -7.39
CA GLN A 48 -4.20 -18.97 -7.66
C GLN A 48 -3.18 -18.07 -8.36
N ARG A 49 -3.62 -17.22 -9.32
CA ARG A 49 -2.76 -16.23 -9.97
C ARG A 49 -2.29 -15.13 -9.01
N VAL A 50 -3.17 -14.68 -8.11
CA VAL A 50 -2.83 -13.75 -7.03
C VAL A 50 -1.74 -14.33 -6.13
N GLU A 51 -1.89 -15.58 -5.68
CA GLU A 51 -0.89 -16.27 -4.86
C GLU A 51 0.43 -16.54 -5.60
N ALA A 52 0.40 -16.56 -6.93
CA ALA A 52 1.60 -16.64 -7.77
C ALA A 52 2.31 -15.30 -7.97
N GLY A 53 1.67 -14.18 -7.58
CA GLY A 53 2.17 -12.82 -7.79
C GLY A 53 2.06 -12.33 -9.24
N ASP A 54 1.02 -12.75 -9.96
CA ASP A 54 0.80 -12.35 -11.34
C ASP A 54 0.46 -10.85 -11.46
N ALA A 55 1.30 -10.10 -12.17
CA ALA A 55 1.15 -8.68 -12.40
C ALA A 55 -0.03 -8.32 -13.32
N ASN A 56 -0.55 -9.29 -14.08
CA ASN A 56 -1.71 -9.09 -14.96
C ASN A 56 -3.05 -9.19 -14.22
N VAL A 57 -3.04 -9.53 -12.92
CA VAL A 57 -4.23 -9.48 -12.08
C VAL A 57 -4.39 -8.04 -11.59
N GLY A 58 -5.57 -7.45 -11.80
CA GLY A 58 -5.84 -6.08 -11.38
C GLY A 58 -5.69 -5.87 -9.88
N ILE A 59 -5.20 -4.69 -9.48
CA ILE A 59 -4.94 -4.36 -8.07
C ILE A 59 -6.20 -4.46 -7.19
N GLY A 60 -7.38 -4.17 -7.74
CA GLY A 60 -8.66 -4.32 -7.02
C GLY A 60 -8.93 -5.76 -6.58
N ILE A 61 -8.47 -6.76 -7.35
CA ILE A 61 -8.61 -8.18 -6.97
C ILE A 61 -7.63 -8.52 -5.85
N TYR A 62 -6.40 -8.02 -5.89
CA TYR A 62 -5.46 -8.16 -4.77
C TYR A 62 -6.04 -7.55 -3.49
N ALA A 63 -6.60 -6.34 -3.57
CA ALA A 63 -7.24 -5.67 -2.45
C ALA A 63 -8.44 -6.47 -1.90
N ALA A 64 -9.30 -7.01 -2.77
CA ALA A 64 -10.43 -7.85 -2.36
C ALA A 64 -9.97 -9.14 -1.64
N VAL A 65 -8.90 -9.77 -2.12
CA VAL A 65 -8.31 -10.95 -1.44
C VAL A 65 -7.72 -10.58 -0.09
N LEU A 66 -7.01 -9.45 0.01
CA LEU A 66 -6.49 -8.95 1.28
C LEU A 66 -7.63 -8.63 2.25
N GLN A 67 -8.70 -7.99 1.79
CA GLN A 67 -9.92 -7.77 2.58
C GLN A 67 -10.54 -9.07 3.09
N ALA A 68 -10.68 -10.08 2.22
CA ALA A 68 -11.20 -11.40 2.60
C ALA A 68 -10.33 -12.12 3.65
N LEU A 69 -9.05 -11.73 3.75
CA LEU A 69 -8.08 -12.21 4.73
C LEU A 69 -7.92 -11.29 5.95
N GLY A 70 -8.60 -10.13 5.99
CA GLY A 70 -8.46 -9.14 7.06
C GLY A 70 -7.11 -8.41 7.06
N LEU A 71 -6.55 -8.15 5.88
CA LEU A 71 -5.25 -7.49 5.66
C LEU A 71 -5.38 -6.23 4.77
N LEU A 72 -6.59 -5.66 4.63
CA LEU A 72 -6.79 -4.51 3.74
C LEU A 72 -6.10 -3.24 4.29
N ASP A 73 -6.11 -3.05 5.60
CA ASP A 73 -5.52 -1.85 6.22
C ASP A 73 -4.02 -1.74 5.93
N ASP A 74 -3.31 -2.87 5.88
CA ASP A 74 -1.90 -2.91 5.52
C ASP A 74 -1.64 -2.36 4.11
N LEU A 75 -2.56 -2.60 3.16
CA LEU A 75 -2.49 -2.05 1.81
C LEU A 75 -2.67 -0.53 1.80
N GLY A 76 -3.58 0.00 2.63
CA GLY A 76 -3.79 1.44 2.80
C GLY A 76 -2.57 2.17 3.39
N ASN A 77 -1.77 1.46 4.18
CA ASN A 77 -0.61 2.02 4.89
C ASN A 77 0.72 1.94 4.11
N ILE A 78 0.75 1.33 2.92
CA ILE A 78 2.01 1.13 2.16
C ILE A 78 2.73 2.44 1.82
N ALA A 79 1.98 3.52 1.58
CA ALA A 79 2.51 4.83 1.20
C ALA A 79 2.27 5.90 2.29
N ASP A 80 2.15 5.48 3.55
CA ASP A 80 2.01 6.38 4.69
C ASP A 80 3.21 7.34 4.80
N ILE A 81 2.96 8.64 4.92
CA ILE A 81 3.96 9.70 5.04
C ILE A 81 4.90 9.45 6.23
N GLY A 82 4.37 8.88 7.32
CA GLY A 82 5.17 8.51 8.49
C GLY A 82 6.20 7.40 8.21
N ARG A 83 6.05 6.67 7.11
CA ARG A 83 6.93 5.59 6.65
C ARG A 83 7.76 5.97 5.42
N ASP A 84 7.47 7.09 4.78
CA ASP A 84 8.24 7.63 3.65
C ASP A 84 9.46 8.42 4.13
N SER A 85 10.55 7.69 4.40
CA SER A 85 11.84 8.28 4.80
C SER A 85 12.40 9.30 3.79
N VAL A 86 12.12 9.12 2.49
CA VAL A 86 12.58 10.05 1.45
C VAL A 86 11.77 11.35 1.52
N GLY A 87 10.44 11.25 1.63
CA GLY A 87 9.57 12.39 1.85
C GLY A 87 9.90 13.17 3.13
N GLN A 88 10.27 12.48 4.20
CA GLN A 88 10.74 13.09 5.44
C GLN A 88 12.07 13.84 5.27
N ALA A 89 13.02 13.24 4.55
CA ALA A 89 14.31 13.88 4.27
C ALA A 89 14.14 15.15 3.41
N LEU A 90 13.28 15.10 2.39
CA LEU A 90 12.96 16.25 1.55
C LEU A 90 12.25 17.37 2.34
N SER A 91 11.31 17.01 3.21
CA SER A 91 10.60 17.96 4.08
C SER A 91 11.54 18.63 5.10
N SER A 92 12.50 17.87 5.63
CA SER A 92 13.54 18.38 6.53
C SER A 92 14.51 19.32 5.80
N ALA A 93 14.86 19.02 4.55
CA ALA A 93 15.68 19.89 3.71
C ALA A 93 14.97 21.22 3.36
N ALA A 94 13.64 21.23 3.34
CA ALA A 94 12.81 22.40 3.06
C ALA A 94 12.51 23.29 4.30
N LEU A 95 13.05 22.95 5.49
CA LEU A 95 12.84 23.74 6.70
C LEU A 95 13.36 25.19 6.52
N PRO A 96 12.56 26.22 6.84
CA PRO A 96 13.00 27.61 6.76
C PRO A 96 14.23 27.83 7.66
N ARG A 97 15.34 28.30 7.07
CA ARG A 97 16.57 28.62 7.83
C ARG A 97 16.35 29.67 8.93
N ARG A 98 15.28 30.45 8.87
CA ARG A 98 14.86 31.41 9.90
C ARG A 98 13.33 31.45 9.97
N VAL A 99 12.79 31.22 11.16
CA VAL A 99 11.40 31.49 11.50
C VAL A 99 11.36 32.82 12.25
N ARG A 100 10.76 33.86 11.65
CA ARG A 100 10.60 35.17 12.29
C ARG A 100 9.21 35.23 12.93
N MET A 101 9.16 35.27 14.26
CA MET A 101 7.92 35.57 14.96
C MET A 101 7.50 37.01 14.62
N LYS A 102 6.23 37.21 14.21
CA LYS A 102 5.66 38.56 14.13
C LYS A 102 5.65 39.13 15.54
N ARG A 103 6.34 40.26 15.73
CA ARG A 103 6.34 41.01 16.99
C ARG A 103 4.88 41.38 17.30
N ALA A 104 4.40 41.03 18.48
CA ALA A 104 3.06 41.41 18.93
C ALA A 104 2.93 42.95 18.84
N PRO A 105 1.77 43.46 18.39
CA PRO A 105 1.56 44.90 18.35
C PRO A 105 1.64 45.45 19.77
N GLU A 106 2.44 46.49 19.93
CA GLU A 106 2.65 47.24 21.18
C GLU A 106 1.30 47.78 21.67
N PRO A 107 0.97 47.70 22.98
CA PRO A 107 -0.30 48.20 23.48
C PRO A 107 -0.37 49.72 23.25
N ALA A 108 -1.39 50.15 22.51
CA ALA A 108 -1.67 51.55 22.26
C ALA A 108 -1.91 52.27 23.59
N ASN A 109 -1.01 53.20 23.92
CA ASN A 109 -1.12 54.03 25.11
C ASN A 109 -2.25 55.04 24.90
N HIS A 110 -3.34 54.92 25.66
CA HIS A 110 -4.41 55.92 25.70
C HIS A 110 -3.94 57.13 26.53
N ALA A 111 -3.99 58.32 25.92
CA ALA A 111 -3.97 59.61 26.58
C ALA A 111 -5.00 60.52 25.89
#